data_AF-A0A9N9IXK3-F1
#
_entry.id   AF-A0A9N9IXK3-F1
#
_cell.length_a   1.000
_cell.length_b   1.000
_cell.length_c   1.000
_cell.angle_alpha   90.00
_cell.angle_beta   90.00
_cell.angle_gamma   90.00
#
_symmetry.space_group_name_H-M   'P 1'
#
loop_
_entity.id
_entity.type
_entity.pdbx_description
1 polymer ?
#
loop_
_entity_poly.entity_id
_entity_poly.type
_entity_poly.pdbx_seq_one_letter_code
_entity_poly.pdbx_strand_id
1 'polypeptide(L)'
;DSKYLFGEIAKKLFTAEDVILTVKGELNVIAKTPVGDIELKNISFNFDKNFKCCHIQSGIIVNSMEIIEATRDTIGIRGVATMTNPSNVEIDLNSNVEFDLISDQNIEIAKMTIENFKLKRGNEDINVKIKYLPDNDRGYKLIENYLNRRSSLLLVKSTNETTSTYLLQKFFESLEFKTLLPGIKAQLIDEIEVSLRTKDSFMLHNPLKTKLYLFGFTSKVINMFNKQIATGITEPSVDGIVIESGQSRKIRIENTNMDVGNAIRNIKDCVNGVKENVECVLMFGI
;
A
#
# COMPACT_ATOMS: atom_id res chain seq x y z
N ASP A 1 34.13 -4.05 16.21
CA ASP A 1 33.26 -3.01 16.77
C ASP A 1 32.09 -3.68 17.47
N SER A 2 31.84 -3.36 18.74
CA SER A 2 30.79 -3.99 19.57
C SER A 2 29.38 -3.74 19.03
N LYS A 3 29.14 -2.59 18.41
CA LYS A 3 27.82 -2.25 17.87
C LYS A 3 27.41 -3.15 16.70
N TYR A 4 28.36 -3.47 15.82
CA TYR A 4 28.16 -4.38 14.71
C TYR A 4 27.80 -5.80 15.19
N LEU A 5 28.52 -6.31 16.19
CA LEU A 5 28.27 -7.64 16.75
C LEU A 5 26.89 -7.74 17.37
N PHE A 6 26.44 -6.71 18.10
CA PHE A 6 25.09 -6.66 18.64
C PHE A 6 24.01 -6.61 17.55
N GLY A 7 24.23 -5.86 16.46
CA GLY A 7 23.29 -5.83 15.33
C GLY A 7 23.17 -7.19 14.64
N GLU A 8 24.28 -7.92 14.49
CA GLU A 8 24.27 -9.29 13.96
C GLU A 8 23.56 -10.29 14.87
N ILE A 9 23.71 -10.15 16.19
CA ILE A 9 22.95 -10.95 17.17
C ILE A 9 21.46 -10.65 17.04
N ALA A 10 21.07 -9.38 16.97
CA ALA A 10 19.67 -8.99 16.80
C ALA A 10 19.08 -9.59 15.53
N LYS A 11 19.74 -9.44 14.38
CA LYS A 11 19.34 -10.07 13.12
C LYS A 11 19.12 -11.57 13.28
N LYS A 12 20.10 -12.29 13.84
CA LYS A 12 20.02 -13.75 14.03
C LYS A 12 18.84 -14.17 14.91
N LEU A 13 18.53 -13.43 15.97
CA LEU A 13 17.40 -13.74 16.86
C LEU A 13 16.04 -13.73 16.14
N PHE A 14 15.91 -12.97 15.04
CA PHE A 14 14.66 -12.91 14.28
C PHE A 14 14.68 -13.76 13.00
N THR A 15 15.84 -14.05 12.42
CA THR A 15 15.91 -14.73 11.11
C THR A 15 16.34 -16.20 11.18
N ALA A 16 17.09 -16.59 12.22
CA ALA A 16 17.61 -17.95 12.33
C ALA A 16 16.58 -18.90 12.96
N GLU A 17 16.75 -20.22 12.79
CA GLU A 17 15.96 -21.23 13.51
C GLU A 17 16.49 -21.44 14.93
N ASP A 18 17.82 -21.36 15.09
CA ASP A 18 18.48 -21.51 16.37
C ASP A 18 19.66 -20.53 16.46
N VAL A 19 19.81 -19.88 17.61
CA VAL A 19 20.94 -19.00 17.89
C VAL A 19 21.62 -19.44 19.19
N ILE A 20 22.91 -19.71 19.10
CA ILE A 20 23.76 -19.96 20.27
C ILE A 20 24.50 -18.66 20.59
N LEU A 21 24.21 -18.11 21.76
CA LEU A 21 24.96 -16.99 22.32
C LEU A 21 25.99 -17.52 23.31
N THR A 22 27.25 -17.47 22.89
CA THR A 22 28.39 -17.82 23.74
C THR A 22 28.85 -16.58 24.52
N VAL A 23 28.72 -16.61 25.83
CA VAL A 23 29.22 -15.55 26.71
C VAL A 23 30.50 -16.02 27.38
N LYS A 24 31.59 -15.32 27.08
CA LYS A 24 32.90 -15.52 27.70
C LYS A 24 33.25 -14.29 28.52
N GLY A 25 33.74 -14.50 29.73
CA GLY A 25 34.20 -13.42 30.58
C GLY A 25 35.11 -13.90 31.68
N GLU A 26 35.60 -12.94 32.44
CA GLU A 26 36.49 -13.14 33.56
C GLU A 26 35.96 -12.33 34.73
N LEU A 27 35.83 -12.96 35.89
CA LEU A 27 35.27 -12.37 37.10
C LEU A 27 36.35 -12.29 38.18
N ASN A 28 36.43 -11.13 38.82
CA ASN A 28 37.17 -10.94 40.05
C ASN A 28 36.16 -10.74 41.19
N VAL A 29 36.24 -11.57 42.23
CA VAL A 29 35.29 -11.58 43.36
C VAL A 29 36.04 -11.34 44.65
N ILE A 30 35.51 -10.45 45.50
CA ILE A 30 35.97 -10.31 46.87
C ILE A 30 34.95 -10.97 47.79
N ALA A 31 35.32 -12.11 48.37
CA ALA A 31 34.51 -12.83 49.33
C ALA A 31 34.82 -12.29 50.74
N LYS A 32 33.83 -11.63 51.36
CA LYS A 32 33.94 -11.18 52.75
C LYS A 32 33.75 -12.37 53.68
N THR A 33 34.74 -12.68 54.50
CA THR A 33 34.67 -13.77 55.49
C THR A 33 34.90 -13.23 56.90
N PRO A 34 34.47 -13.95 57.96
CA PRO A 34 34.74 -13.55 59.34
C PRO A 34 36.23 -13.41 59.69
N VAL A 35 37.13 -13.97 58.86
CA VAL A 35 38.59 -13.90 59.02
C VAL A 35 39.26 -12.89 58.09
N GLY A 36 38.49 -12.11 57.33
CA GLY A 36 38.97 -11.11 56.39
C GLY A 36 38.42 -11.28 54.98
N ASP A 37 38.83 -10.38 54.08
CA ASP A 37 38.42 -10.41 52.67
C ASP A 37 39.34 -11.35 51.89
N ILE A 38 38.74 -12.28 51.15
CA ILE A 38 39.43 -13.20 50.24
C ILE A 38 39.18 -12.74 48.82
N GLU A 39 40.23 -12.39 48.09
CA GLU A 39 40.14 -11.99 46.69
C GLU A 39 40.34 -13.20 45.77
N LEU A 40 39.33 -13.52 44.98
CA LEU A 40 39.36 -14.54 43.93
C LEU A 40 39.47 -13.83 42.58
N LYS A 41 40.65 -13.92 41.95
CA LYS A 41 40.91 -13.30 40.66
C LYS A 41 40.80 -14.31 39.52
N ASN A 42 40.55 -13.78 38.34
CA ASN A 42 40.67 -14.48 37.07
C ASN A 42 39.75 -15.71 36.94
N ILE A 43 38.56 -15.65 37.54
CA ILE A 43 37.57 -16.72 37.40
C ILE A 43 36.99 -16.60 35.99
N SER A 44 37.52 -17.41 35.07
CA SER A 44 37.00 -17.48 33.71
C SER A 44 35.66 -18.20 33.69
N PHE A 45 34.68 -17.66 32.97
CA PHE A 45 33.43 -18.35 32.69
C PHE A 45 33.17 -18.38 31.18
N ASN A 46 32.60 -19.49 30.73
CA ASN A 46 32.16 -19.68 29.36
C ASN A 46 30.86 -20.47 29.42
N PHE A 47 29.76 -19.87 29.00
CA PHE A 47 28.50 -20.58 28.89
C PHE A 47 27.82 -20.25 27.57
N ASP A 48 27.17 -21.25 27.01
CA ASP A 48 26.34 -21.14 25.83
C ASP A 48 24.88 -21.03 26.25
N LYS A 49 24.17 -20.07 25.67
CA LYS A 49 22.71 -19.96 25.78
C LYS A 49 22.09 -20.19 24.42
N ASN A 50 21.30 -21.25 24.32
CA ASN A 50 20.55 -21.57 23.11
C ASN A 50 19.20 -20.85 23.11
N PHE A 51 18.93 -20.11 22.05
CA PHE A 51 17.64 -19.50 21.75
C PHE A 51 17.04 -20.23 20.56
N LYS A 52 15.98 -21.00 20.81
CA LYS A 52 15.12 -21.48 19.73
C LYS A 52 14.39 -20.28 19.15
N CYS A 53 14.58 -20.03 17.87
CA CYS A 53 13.98 -18.94 17.14
C CYS A 53 12.99 -19.54 16.14
N CYS A 54 11.76 -19.02 16.07
CA CYS A 54 10.78 -19.57 15.13
C CYS A 54 11.06 -19.00 13.75
N HIS A 55 11.64 -19.82 12.87
CA HIS A 55 11.80 -19.51 11.45
C HIS A 55 10.48 -19.68 10.74
N ILE A 56 9.74 -18.58 10.65
CA ILE A 56 8.70 -18.41 9.64
C ILE A 56 8.91 -16.99 9.12
N GLN A 57 8.83 -16.81 7.81
CA GLN A 57 8.98 -15.49 7.22
C GLN A 57 7.86 -14.59 7.75
N SER A 58 8.22 -13.49 8.41
CA SER A 58 7.23 -12.48 8.79
C SER A 58 6.50 -12.00 7.54
N GLY A 59 5.21 -11.73 7.66
CA GLY A 59 4.38 -11.30 6.53
C GLY A 59 3.66 -10.02 6.88
N ILE A 60 3.38 -9.21 5.86
CA ILE A 60 2.49 -8.06 5.99
C ILE A 60 1.38 -8.14 4.94
N ILE A 61 0.14 -8.05 5.40
CA ILE A 61 -1.05 -8.08 4.55
C ILE A 61 -1.79 -6.77 4.80
N VAL A 62 -1.93 -5.94 3.76
CA VAL A 62 -2.74 -4.73 3.86
C VAL A 62 -4.22 -5.10 3.74
N ASN A 63 -4.98 -4.94 4.81
CA ASN A 63 -6.38 -5.36 4.90
C ASN A 63 -7.34 -4.31 4.34
N SER A 64 -7.01 -3.05 4.54
CA SER A 64 -7.84 -1.92 4.14
C SER A 64 -7.02 -0.68 3.88
N MET A 65 -7.55 0.19 3.05
CA MET A 65 -6.96 1.47 2.71
C MET A 65 -8.02 2.51 2.42
N GLU A 66 -7.70 3.75 2.75
CA GLU A 66 -8.50 4.93 2.46
C GLU A 66 -7.56 6.04 1.99
N ILE A 67 -7.87 6.62 0.83
CA ILE A 67 -7.21 7.85 0.37
C ILE A 67 -7.76 9.01 1.20
N ILE A 68 -6.90 9.62 2.00
CA ILE A 68 -7.24 10.73 2.91
C ILE A 68 -6.80 12.10 2.39
N GLU A 69 -5.79 12.12 1.52
CA GLU A 69 -5.24 13.34 0.94
C GLU A 69 -4.75 13.03 -0.47
N ALA A 70 -4.96 13.95 -1.41
CA ALA A 70 -4.44 13.84 -2.76
C ALA A 70 -4.04 15.23 -3.25
N THR A 71 -2.78 15.36 -3.63
CA THR A 71 -2.20 16.55 -4.27
C THR A 71 -1.51 16.10 -5.56
N ARG A 72 -1.12 17.07 -6.41
CA ARG A 72 -0.34 16.77 -7.62
C ARG A 72 0.94 16.00 -7.34
N ASP A 73 1.55 16.26 -6.18
CA ASP A 73 2.86 15.73 -5.83
C ASP A 73 2.78 14.43 -5.02
N THR A 74 1.67 14.18 -4.31
CA THR A 74 1.58 13.05 -3.36
C THR A 74 0.14 12.60 -3.13
N ILE A 75 -0.06 11.31 -2.89
CA ILE A 75 -1.34 10.79 -2.39
C ILE A 75 -1.12 10.18 -1.01
N GLY A 76 -1.82 10.74 -0.02
CA GLY A 76 -1.82 10.27 1.36
C GLY A 76 -2.90 9.21 1.55
N ILE A 77 -2.47 8.03 1.99
CA ILE A 77 -3.31 6.86 2.24
C ILE A 77 -3.17 6.47 3.70
N ARG A 78 -4.29 6.14 4.33
CA ARG A 78 -4.33 5.47 5.64
C ARG A 78 -4.79 4.05 5.44
N GLY A 79 -4.16 3.10 6.10
CA GLY A 79 -4.57 1.70 6.03
C GLY A 79 -4.41 0.97 7.34
N VAL A 80 -4.96 -0.25 7.35
CA VAL A 80 -4.72 -1.25 8.40
C VAL A 80 -4.05 -2.43 7.73
N ALA A 81 -2.93 -2.89 8.28
CA ALA A 81 -2.22 -4.07 7.83
C ALA A 81 -2.11 -5.07 8.98
N THR A 82 -2.24 -6.37 8.69
CA THR A 82 -1.86 -7.42 9.63
C THR A 82 -0.40 -7.75 9.40
N MET A 83 0.41 -7.64 10.44
CA MET A 83 1.79 -8.10 10.45
C MET A 83 1.91 -9.35 11.31
N THR A 84 2.59 -10.37 10.80
CA THR A 84 2.82 -11.64 11.51
C THR A 84 4.26 -11.71 11.97
N ASN A 85 4.46 -11.82 13.29
CA ASN A 85 5.73 -12.14 13.90
C ASN A 85 5.72 -13.56 14.48
N PRO A 86 6.37 -14.50 13.79
CA PRO A 86 6.44 -15.86 14.27
C PRO A 86 7.52 -16.06 15.33
N SER A 87 8.44 -15.12 15.51
CA SER A 87 9.51 -15.23 16.51
C SER A 87 8.96 -15.25 17.94
N ASN A 88 9.74 -15.77 18.88
CA ASN A 88 9.41 -15.77 20.30
C ASN A 88 9.83 -14.46 21.02
N VAL A 89 10.28 -13.47 20.25
CA VAL A 89 10.73 -12.15 20.72
C VAL A 89 9.80 -11.08 20.16
N GLU A 90 9.51 -10.08 20.98
CA GLU A 90 8.72 -8.90 20.61
C GLU A 90 9.65 -7.71 20.38
N ILE A 91 9.28 -6.82 19.46
CA ILE A 91 10.02 -5.57 19.21
C ILE A 91 9.14 -4.41 19.69
N ASP A 92 9.71 -3.53 20.51
CA ASP A 92 9.11 -2.24 20.85
C ASP A 92 10.17 -1.16 20.65
N LEU A 93 10.04 -0.40 19.57
CA LEU A 93 10.99 0.64 19.21
C LEU A 93 10.63 2.00 19.83
N ASN A 94 9.36 2.21 20.20
CA ASN A 94 8.80 3.53 20.51
C ASN A 94 9.26 4.64 19.52
N SER A 95 9.51 4.25 18.27
CA SER A 95 9.92 5.12 17.17
C SER A 95 9.20 4.71 15.89
N ASN A 96 9.19 5.59 14.91
CA ASN A 96 8.62 5.25 13.61
C ASN A 96 9.54 4.32 12.84
N VAL A 97 8.95 3.51 11.96
CA VAL A 97 9.68 2.79 10.91
C VAL A 97 9.10 3.12 9.54
N GLU A 98 9.96 3.17 8.55
CA GLU A 98 9.59 3.52 7.17
C GLU A 98 10.07 2.44 6.19
N PHE A 99 9.18 1.98 5.33
CA PHE A 99 9.47 0.98 4.31
C PHE A 99 9.20 1.55 2.93
N ASP A 100 10.01 1.13 1.97
CA ASP A 100 9.75 1.42 0.56
C ASP A 100 8.78 0.38 0.02
N LEU A 101 7.76 0.84 -0.70
CA LEU A 101 6.85 0.00 -1.46
C LEU A 101 7.26 0.01 -2.92
N ILE A 102 7.69 -1.15 -3.39
CA ILE A 102 8.28 -1.36 -4.70
C ILE A 102 7.29 -2.14 -5.57
N SER A 103 7.12 -1.70 -6.82
CA SER A 103 6.30 -2.39 -7.82
C SER A 103 6.92 -3.70 -8.30
N ASP A 104 6.16 -4.47 -9.06
CA ASP A 104 6.63 -5.66 -9.79
C ASP A 104 7.80 -5.36 -10.76
N GLN A 105 7.93 -4.12 -11.19
CA GLN A 105 9.00 -3.62 -12.06
C GLN A 105 10.22 -3.10 -11.28
N ASN A 106 10.30 -3.35 -9.97
CA ASN A 106 11.40 -2.91 -9.11
C ASN A 106 11.57 -1.38 -9.03
N ILE A 107 10.44 -0.65 -9.06
CA ILE A 107 10.40 0.82 -8.94
C ILE A 107 9.72 1.17 -7.62
N GLU A 108 10.29 2.09 -6.84
CA GLU A 108 9.65 2.67 -5.66
C GLU A 108 8.44 3.49 -6.11
N ILE A 109 7.26 3.15 -5.59
CA ILE A 109 6.00 3.84 -5.93
C ILE A 109 5.34 4.50 -4.72
N ALA A 110 5.74 4.11 -3.50
CA ALA A 110 5.23 4.69 -2.28
C ALA A 110 6.16 4.43 -1.10
N LYS A 111 6.00 5.22 -0.04
CA LYS A 111 6.60 4.99 1.27
C LYS A 111 5.54 4.63 2.29
N MET A 112 5.78 3.60 3.10
CA MET A 112 4.90 3.15 4.17
C MET A 112 5.53 3.45 5.52
N THR A 113 4.85 4.24 6.33
CA THR A 113 5.26 4.59 7.70
C THR A 113 4.37 3.88 8.71
N ILE A 114 4.98 3.25 9.71
CA ILE A 114 4.31 2.75 10.92
C ILE A 114 4.82 3.58 12.09
N GLU A 115 3.89 4.25 12.77
CA GLU A 115 4.22 5.09 13.92
C GLU A 115 4.36 4.25 15.19
N ASN A 116 5.31 4.59 16.06
CA ASN A 116 5.57 3.89 17.32
C ASN A 116 5.60 2.37 17.16
N PHE A 117 6.49 1.89 16.29
CA PHE A 117 6.53 0.50 15.85
C PHE A 117 6.63 -0.47 17.02
N LYS A 118 5.64 -1.36 17.08
CA LYS A 118 5.58 -2.50 17.98
C LYS A 118 5.21 -3.72 17.16
N LEU A 119 5.91 -4.81 17.44
CA LEU A 119 5.70 -6.09 16.80
C LEU A 119 5.57 -7.16 17.89
N LYS A 120 4.34 -7.41 18.31
CA LYS A 120 4.03 -8.49 19.25
C LYS A 120 4.16 -9.84 18.58
N ARG A 121 4.16 -10.91 19.38
CA ARG A 121 4.15 -12.28 18.88
C ARG A 121 2.81 -12.61 18.22
N GLY A 122 2.86 -13.34 17.11
CA GLY A 122 1.70 -13.73 16.33
C GLY A 122 1.25 -12.65 15.36
N ASN A 123 -0.05 -12.59 15.10
CA ASN A 123 -0.66 -11.63 14.18
C ASN A 123 -1.09 -10.38 14.94
N GLU A 124 -0.68 -9.21 14.46
CA GLU A 124 -1.10 -7.92 15.00
C GLU A 124 -1.56 -7.00 13.88
N ASP A 125 -2.73 -6.38 14.08
CA ASP A 125 -3.22 -5.33 13.19
C ASP A 125 -2.56 -4.01 13.56
N ILE A 126 -1.90 -3.41 12.59
CA ILE A 126 -1.15 -2.17 12.71
C ILE A 126 -1.71 -1.11 11.76
N ASN A 127 -1.78 0.12 12.24
CA ASN A 127 -2.12 1.26 11.40
C ASN A 127 -0.91 1.67 10.58
N VAL A 128 -1.10 1.81 9.27
CA VAL A 128 -0.07 2.23 8.33
C VAL A 128 -0.47 3.54 7.67
N LYS A 129 0.51 4.41 7.45
CA LYS A 129 0.37 5.57 6.57
C LYS A 129 1.18 5.30 5.33
N ILE A 130 0.56 5.41 4.15
CA ILE A 130 1.23 5.22 2.88
C ILE A 130 1.24 6.55 2.15
N LYS A 131 2.42 7.03 1.77
CA LYS A 131 2.62 8.20 0.93
C LYS A 131 3.00 7.71 -0.45
N TYR A 132 2.04 7.73 -1.36
CA TYR A 132 2.26 7.39 -2.75
C TYR A 132 2.97 8.54 -3.48
N LEU A 133 3.93 8.18 -4.32
CA LEU A 133 4.79 9.08 -5.08
C LEU A 133 4.39 8.97 -6.56
N PRO A 134 3.68 9.96 -7.13
CA PRO A 134 3.36 10.01 -8.54
C PRO A 134 4.64 10.30 -9.35
N ASP A 135 5.29 9.25 -9.86
CA ASP A 135 6.17 9.37 -11.03
C ASP A 135 5.30 9.23 -12.29
N ASN A 136 5.51 10.12 -13.28
CA ASN A 136 4.61 10.55 -14.36
C ASN A 136 3.98 9.44 -15.24
N ASP A 137 4.29 8.17 -15.03
CA ASP A 137 3.61 7.03 -15.68
C ASP A 137 3.59 5.74 -14.85
N ARG A 138 4.51 5.57 -13.89
CA ARG A 138 4.82 4.25 -13.30
C ARG A 138 3.98 3.90 -12.08
N GLY A 139 3.49 4.89 -11.36
CA GLY A 139 2.65 4.66 -10.18
C GLY A 139 1.15 4.64 -10.50
N TYR A 140 0.71 5.18 -11.64
CA TYR A 140 -0.73 5.31 -11.95
C TYR A 140 -1.47 3.98 -11.94
N LYS A 141 -0.79 2.90 -12.33
CA LYS A 141 -1.34 1.54 -12.28
C LYS A 141 -1.80 1.13 -10.87
N LEU A 142 -1.13 1.61 -9.82
CA LEU A 142 -1.54 1.34 -8.43
C LEU A 142 -2.89 1.98 -8.13
N ILE A 143 -3.02 3.28 -8.44
CA ILE A 143 -4.24 4.05 -8.21
C ILE A 143 -5.37 3.57 -9.12
N GLU A 144 -5.06 3.27 -10.39
CA GLU A 144 -5.99 2.66 -11.34
C GLU A 144 -6.53 1.33 -10.80
N ASN A 145 -5.66 0.42 -10.36
CA ASN A 145 -6.08 -0.83 -9.76
C ASN A 145 -6.95 -0.57 -8.52
N TYR A 146 -6.54 0.35 -7.65
CA TYR A 146 -7.29 0.70 -6.45
C TYR A 146 -8.72 1.15 -6.79
N LEU A 147 -8.89 2.11 -7.69
CA LEU A 147 -10.19 2.64 -8.13
C LEU A 147 -11.02 1.59 -8.89
N ASN A 148 -10.36 0.71 -9.65
CA ASN A 148 -11.00 -0.41 -10.35
C ASN A 148 -11.25 -1.64 -9.47
N ARG A 149 -11.10 -1.53 -8.14
CA ARG A 149 -11.36 -2.60 -7.17
C ARG A 149 -10.47 -3.83 -7.37
N ARG A 150 -9.28 -3.63 -7.95
CA ARG A 150 -8.25 -4.66 -8.17
C ARG A 150 -7.15 -4.51 -7.14
N SER A 151 -6.61 -5.64 -6.69
CA SER A 151 -5.46 -5.64 -5.79
C SER A 151 -4.16 -5.45 -6.57
N SER A 152 -3.19 -4.77 -5.99
CA SER A 152 -1.84 -4.62 -6.54
C SER A 152 -0.84 -5.38 -5.68
N LEU A 153 -0.01 -6.21 -6.30
CA LEU A 153 1.09 -6.88 -5.60
C LEU A 153 2.27 -5.92 -5.50
N LEU A 154 2.75 -5.70 -4.29
CA LEU A 154 3.90 -4.85 -3.98
C LEU A 154 4.92 -5.60 -3.16
N LEU A 155 6.17 -5.15 -3.25
CA LEU A 155 7.25 -5.58 -2.40
C LEU A 155 7.50 -4.51 -1.33
N VAL A 156 7.36 -4.88 -0.07
CA VAL A 156 7.77 -4.06 1.07
C VAL A 156 9.25 -4.33 1.31
N LYS A 157 10.07 -3.29 1.13
CA LYS A 157 11.51 -3.38 1.27
C LYS A 157 11.99 -2.43 2.36
N SER A 158 12.84 -2.96 3.23
CA SER A 158 13.60 -2.15 4.18
C SER A 158 14.81 -1.48 3.51
N THR A 159 15.13 -0.28 3.95
CA THR A 159 16.42 0.38 3.71
C THR A 159 17.21 0.58 5.01
N ASN A 160 18.43 1.10 4.89
CA ASN A 160 19.22 1.60 6.03
C ASN A 160 18.53 2.75 6.79
N GLU A 161 17.54 3.40 6.19
CA GLU A 161 16.74 4.48 6.79
C GLU A 161 15.46 3.98 7.46
N THR A 162 15.14 2.67 7.38
CA THR A 162 13.93 2.08 7.96
C THR A 162 13.75 2.38 9.43
N THR A 163 14.86 2.46 10.17
CA THR A 163 14.85 2.84 11.59
C THR A 163 16.08 3.67 11.93
N SER A 164 15.89 4.65 12.81
CA SER A 164 17.00 5.39 13.43
C SER A 164 17.76 4.54 14.47
N THR A 165 17.19 3.40 14.89
CA THR A 165 17.81 2.51 15.88
C THR A 165 18.90 1.66 15.24
N TYR A 166 20.15 2.11 15.34
CA TYR A 166 21.33 1.45 14.75
C TYR A 166 21.38 -0.07 14.99
N LEU A 167 21.05 -0.52 16.22
CA LEU A 167 21.11 -1.93 16.59
C LEU A 167 20.15 -2.81 15.78
N LEU A 168 19.03 -2.25 15.33
CA LEU A 168 18.00 -2.98 14.59
C LEU A 168 18.07 -2.74 13.10
N GLN A 169 18.90 -1.81 12.62
CA GLN A 169 19.10 -1.58 11.18
C GLN A 169 19.47 -2.89 10.46
N LYS A 170 20.35 -3.72 11.04
CA LYS A 170 20.72 -5.03 10.47
C LYS A 170 19.60 -6.05 10.42
N PHE A 171 18.70 -6.01 11.39
CA PHE A 171 17.49 -6.81 11.34
C PHE A 171 16.58 -6.32 10.22
N PHE A 172 16.26 -5.02 10.20
CA PHE A 172 15.39 -4.45 9.18
C PHE A 172 15.95 -4.66 7.78
N GLU A 173 17.24 -4.42 7.51
CA GLU A 173 17.91 -4.65 6.21
C GLU A 173 17.68 -6.05 5.61
N SER A 174 17.34 -7.04 6.44
CA SER A 174 17.06 -8.41 5.98
C SER A 174 15.58 -8.66 5.66
N LEU A 175 14.71 -7.68 5.89
CA LEU A 175 13.27 -7.81 5.73
C LEU A 175 12.84 -7.42 4.33
N GLU A 176 12.28 -8.40 3.65
CA GLU A 176 11.64 -8.22 2.37
C GLU A 176 10.36 -9.07 2.34
N PHE A 177 9.24 -8.40 2.08
CA PHE A 177 7.92 -9.03 2.13
C PHE A 177 7.12 -8.69 0.89
N LYS A 178 6.39 -9.66 0.36
CA LYS A 178 5.36 -9.40 -0.63
C LYS A 178 4.06 -9.05 0.09
N THR A 179 3.37 -8.03 -0.38
CA THR A 179 2.06 -7.64 0.15
C THR A 179 1.08 -7.38 -0.97
N LEU A 180 -0.20 -7.58 -0.69
CA LEU A 180 -1.30 -7.24 -1.58
C LEU A 180 -1.94 -5.96 -1.06
N LEU A 181 -1.91 -4.94 -1.90
CA LEU A 181 -2.60 -3.69 -1.66
C LEU A 181 -4.03 -3.80 -2.21
N PRO A 182 -5.08 -3.81 -1.38
CA PRO A 182 -6.44 -4.10 -1.82
C PRO A 182 -7.04 -2.94 -2.62
N GLY A 183 -7.93 -3.25 -3.56
CA GLY A 183 -8.73 -2.23 -4.23
C GLY A 183 -9.82 -1.64 -3.33
N ILE A 184 -10.36 -0.48 -3.71
CA ILE A 184 -11.48 0.13 -3.01
C ILE A 184 -12.71 -0.81 -3.06
N LYS A 185 -13.46 -0.90 -1.97
CA LYS A 185 -14.69 -1.71 -1.94
C LYS A 185 -15.92 -0.96 -2.48
N ALA A 186 -15.88 0.37 -2.43
CA ALA A 186 -16.95 1.24 -2.88
C ALA A 186 -17.01 1.37 -4.42
N GLN A 187 -18.18 1.75 -4.94
CA GLN A 187 -18.37 2.06 -6.35
C GLN A 187 -18.17 3.57 -6.58
N LEU A 188 -17.55 3.93 -7.69
CA LEU A 188 -17.42 5.32 -8.14
C LEU A 188 -18.64 5.75 -8.96
N ILE A 189 -19.22 4.83 -9.72
CA ILE A 189 -20.42 5.06 -10.53
C ILE A 189 -21.57 4.34 -9.83
N ASP A 190 -22.53 5.12 -9.32
CA ASP A 190 -23.72 4.59 -8.65
C ASP A 190 -24.80 4.22 -9.67
N GLU A 191 -24.99 5.08 -10.68
CA GLU A 191 -26.06 4.95 -11.66
C GLU A 191 -25.64 5.55 -13.00
N ILE A 192 -26.08 4.92 -14.09
CA ILE A 192 -25.94 5.43 -15.46
C ILE A 192 -27.34 5.58 -16.04
N GLU A 193 -27.69 6.79 -16.49
CA GLU A 193 -28.95 7.11 -17.15
C GLU A 193 -28.69 7.40 -18.64
N VAL A 194 -29.05 6.46 -19.50
CA VAL A 194 -28.95 6.59 -20.96
C VAL A 194 -30.30 7.05 -21.51
N SER A 195 -30.32 8.16 -22.25
CA SER A 195 -31.55 8.74 -22.80
C SER A 195 -31.50 8.82 -24.31
N LEU A 196 -32.39 8.05 -24.96
CA LEU A 196 -32.52 7.98 -26.42
C LEU A 196 -32.87 9.32 -27.11
N ARG A 197 -33.21 10.38 -26.36
CA ARG A 197 -33.76 11.61 -26.95
C ARG A 197 -32.87 12.84 -26.90
N THR A 198 -32.04 13.08 -25.89
CA THR A 198 -31.23 14.33 -25.92
C THR A 198 -30.11 14.51 -24.90
N LYS A 199 -30.02 13.75 -23.80
CA LYS A 199 -28.97 14.00 -22.77
C LYS A 199 -28.66 12.73 -21.99
N ASP A 200 -27.52 12.12 -22.29
CA ASP A 200 -26.99 11.05 -21.44
C ASP A 200 -26.40 11.65 -20.17
N SER A 201 -26.60 10.98 -19.05
CA SER A 201 -26.02 11.41 -17.78
C SER A 201 -25.70 10.22 -16.89
N PHE A 202 -24.78 10.42 -15.95
CA PHE A 202 -24.49 9.41 -14.93
C PHE A 202 -24.34 10.09 -13.58
N MET A 203 -24.66 9.34 -12.53
CA MET A 203 -24.39 9.71 -11.16
C MET A 203 -23.01 9.22 -10.78
N LEU A 204 -22.11 10.16 -10.54
CA LEU A 204 -20.78 9.85 -10.05
C LEU A 204 -20.73 10.12 -8.55
N HIS A 205 -20.36 9.09 -7.79
CA HIS A 205 -20.13 9.14 -6.36
C HIS A 205 -18.65 9.26 -6.06
N ASN A 206 -18.31 10.11 -5.10
CA ASN A 206 -16.95 10.17 -4.57
C ASN A 206 -16.87 9.38 -3.24
N PRO A 207 -16.40 8.12 -3.25
CA PRO A 207 -16.22 7.32 -2.05
C PRO A 207 -14.93 7.64 -1.28
N LEU A 208 -14.08 8.55 -1.78
CA LEU A 208 -12.81 8.90 -1.15
C LEU A 208 -13.03 9.84 0.05
N LYS A 209 -12.06 9.91 0.97
CA LYS A 209 -12.07 10.86 2.10
C LYS A 209 -11.50 12.24 1.72
N THR A 210 -11.23 12.45 0.43
CA THR A 210 -10.73 13.68 -0.17
C THR A 210 -11.59 14.09 -1.37
N LYS A 211 -11.37 15.29 -1.91
CA LYS A 211 -12.06 15.79 -3.11
C LYS A 211 -11.65 14.99 -4.35
N LEU A 212 -12.61 14.74 -5.23
CA LEU A 212 -12.38 14.15 -6.54
C LEU A 212 -12.45 15.25 -7.60
N TYR A 213 -11.38 15.39 -8.39
CA TYR A 213 -11.29 16.29 -9.54
C TYR A 213 -11.43 15.48 -10.82
N LEU A 214 -12.37 15.86 -11.68
CA LEU A 214 -12.61 15.20 -12.96
C LEU A 214 -12.35 16.19 -14.06
N PHE A 215 -11.31 15.93 -14.83
CA PHE A 215 -10.92 16.84 -15.90
C PHE A 215 -11.64 16.53 -17.18
N GLY A 216 -11.91 15.26 -17.50
CA GLY A 216 -12.73 14.91 -18.66
C GLY A 216 -13.14 13.45 -18.68
N PHE A 217 -14.00 13.12 -19.63
CA PHE A 217 -14.53 11.77 -19.86
C PHE A 217 -14.37 11.43 -21.34
N THR A 218 -13.99 10.17 -21.59
CA THR A 218 -14.06 9.57 -22.92
C THR A 218 -15.10 8.45 -22.89
N SER A 219 -16.07 8.53 -23.77
CA SER A 219 -17.08 7.50 -24.01
C SER A 219 -16.83 6.84 -25.36
N LYS A 220 -16.97 5.53 -25.44
CA LYS A 220 -16.93 4.77 -26.69
C LYS A 220 -18.26 4.07 -26.90
N VAL A 221 -18.81 4.19 -28.10
CA VAL A 221 -19.97 3.40 -28.54
C VAL A 221 -19.46 2.24 -29.36
N ILE A 222 -19.79 1.03 -28.94
CA ILE A 222 -19.36 -0.22 -29.57
C ILE A 222 -20.62 -0.97 -30.06
N ASN A 223 -20.60 -1.48 -31.29
CA ASN A 223 -21.70 -2.26 -31.82
C ASN A 223 -21.65 -3.73 -31.34
N MET A 224 -22.66 -4.52 -31.71
CA MET A 224 -22.76 -5.95 -31.38
C MET A 224 -21.61 -6.83 -31.89
N PHE A 225 -20.79 -6.32 -32.82
CA PHE A 225 -19.61 -7.00 -33.36
C PHE A 225 -18.30 -6.54 -32.70
N ASN A 226 -18.39 -5.87 -31.56
CA ASN A 226 -17.26 -5.29 -30.84
C ASN A 226 -16.47 -4.23 -31.65
N LYS A 227 -17.12 -3.61 -32.65
CA LYS A 227 -16.52 -2.53 -33.44
C LYS A 227 -16.93 -1.19 -32.84
N GLN A 228 -15.94 -0.36 -32.51
CA GLN A 228 -16.15 1.03 -32.11
C GLN A 228 -16.75 1.82 -33.27
N ILE A 229 -17.91 2.44 -33.04
CA ILE A 229 -18.66 3.20 -34.05
C ILE A 229 -18.74 4.69 -33.74
N ALA A 230 -18.51 5.10 -32.49
CA ALA A 230 -18.40 6.50 -32.12
C ALA A 230 -17.54 6.68 -30.86
N THR A 231 -17.02 7.90 -30.69
CA THR A 231 -16.33 8.33 -29.47
C THR A 231 -16.87 9.70 -29.07
N GLY A 232 -17.31 9.85 -27.83
CA GLY A 232 -17.63 11.15 -27.24
C GLY A 232 -16.51 11.55 -26.29
N ILE A 233 -15.93 12.74 -26.47
CA ILE A 233 -14.95 13.31 -25.55
C ILE A 233 -15.56 14.60 -25.01
N THR A 234 -15.63 14.75 -23.69
CA THR A 234 -15.92 16.06 -23.10
C THR A 234 -14.61 16.85 -23.03
N GLU A 235 -14.59 18.08 -23.56
CA GLU A 235 -13.41 18.95 -23.45
C GLU A 235 -13.02 19.13 -21.98
N PRO A 236 -11.72 19.02 -21.66
CA PRO A 236 -11.32 19.11 -20.28
C PRO A 236 -11.55 20.51 -19.73
N SER A 237 -12.34 20.62 -18.67
CA SER A 237 -12.53 21.88 -17.95
C SER A 237 -11.22 22.26 -17.25
N VAL A 238 -10.76 23.50 -17.41
CA VAL A 238 -9.55 24.03 -16.76
C VAL A 238 -9.62 23.90 -15.23
N ASP A 239 -10.81 24.03 -14.66
CA ASP A 239 -11.04 23.94 -13.21
C ASP A 239 -11.52 22.54 -12.76
N GLY A 240 -11.85 21.66 -13.71
CA GLY A 240 -12.40 20.33 -13.46
C GLY A 240 -13.78 20.33 -12.80
N ILE A 241 -14.45 19.18 -12.84
CA ILE A 241 -15.65 18.93 -12.05
C ILE A 241 -15.20 18.43 -10.68
N VAL A 242 -15.47 19.21 -9.63
CA VAL A 242 -15.17 18.82 -8.25
C VAL A 242 -16.36 18.09 -7.64
N ILE A 243 -16.10 16.97 -6.96
CA ILE A 243 -17.05 16.23 -6.13
C ILE A 243 -16.46 16.10 -4.73
N GLU A 244 -17.14 16.67 -3.73
CA GLU A 244 -16.72 16.58 -2.33
C GLU A 244 -16.79 15.13 -1.81
N SER A 245 -16.03 14.83 -0.75
CA SER A 245 -16.00 13.50 -0.14
C SER A 245 -17.40 13.01 0.26
N GLY A 246 -17.74 11.78 -0.14
CA GLY A 246 -19.01 11.12 0.17
C GLY A 246 -20.23 11.67 -0.58
N GLN A 247 -20.05 12.66 -1.46
CA GLN A 247 -21.13 13.23 -2.25
C GLN A 247 -21.27 12.54 -3.61
N SER A 248 -22.46 12.65 -4.20
CA SER A 248 -22.72 12.22 -5.57
C SER A 248 -23.12 13.43 -6.42
N ARG A 249 -22.65 13.47 -7.67
CA ARG A 249 -22.95 14.55 -8.62
C ARG A 249 -23.46 13.97 -9.93
N LYS A 250 -24.57 14.53 -10.43
CA LYS A 250 -25.08 14.21 -11.76
C LYS A 250 -24.22 14.88 -12.82
N ILE A 251 -23.57 14.09 -13.66
CA ILE A 251 -22.77 14.58 -14.79
C ILE A 251 -23.61 14.42 -16.05
N ARG A 252 -23.84 15.54 -16.76
CA ARG A 252 -24.48 15.53 -18.08
C ARG A 252 -23.42 15.50 -19.15
N ILE A 253 -23.62 14.64 -20.13
CA ILE A 253 -22.79 14.59 -21.33
C ILE A 253 -23.44 15.57 -22.33
N GLU A 254 -22.97 16.82 -22.35
CA GLU A 254 -23.43 17.84 -23.29
C GLU A 254 -22.42 17.96 -24.45
N ASN A 255 -22.93 17.96 -25.69
CA ASN A 255 -22.14 17.93 -26.94
C ASN A 255 -21.24 16.71 -27.12
N THR A 256 -21.84 15.52 -27.17
CA THR A 256 -21.24 14.51 -28.03
C THR A 256 -21.40 15.00 -29.48
N ASN A 257 -20.30 15.21 -30.20
CA ASN A 257 -20.26 15.01 -31.67
C ASN A 257 -20.57 13.54 -32.05
N MET A 258 -21.26 12.79 -31.18
CA MET A 258 -22.00 11.63 -31.58
C MET A 258 -23.19 12.18 -32.35
N ASP A 259 -23.15 11.97 -33.65
CA ASP A 259 -24.37 11.80 -34.40
C ASP A 259 -25.05 10.50 -33.94
N VAL A 260 -25.50 10.49 -32.68
CA VAL A 260 -26.31 9.40 -32.09
C VAL A 260 -27.53 9.20 -32.98
N GLY A 261 -28.04 10.27 -33.58
CA GLY A 261 -29.07 10.25 -34.61
C GLY A 261 -28.72 9.35 -35.80
N ASN A 262 -27.57 9.54 -36.43
CA ASN A 262 -27.12 8.69 -37.56
C ASN A 262 -26.64 7.30 -37.13
N ALA A 263 -26.06 7.13 -35.93
CA ALA A 263 -25.74 5.82 -35.38
C ALA A 263 -27.01 5.00 -35.10
N ILE A 264 -28.03 5.61 -34.49
CA ILE A 264 -29.35 5.00 -34.24
C ILE A 264 -30.12 4.78 -35.54
N ARG A 265 -30.04 5.67 -36.53
CA ARG A 265 -30.70 5.48 -37.84
C ARG A 265 -30.12 4.28 -38.59
N ASN A 266 -28.79 4.12 -38.58
CA ASN A 266 -28.12 2.95 -39.15
C ASN A 266 -28.38 1.65 -38.35
N ILE A 267 -28.67 1.74 -37.04
CA ILE A 267 -29.03 0.59 -36.18
C ILE A 267 -30.49 0.19 -36.37
N LYS A 268 -31.42 1.14 -36.54
CA LYS A 268 -32.84 0.88 -36.78
C LYS A 268 -33.08 0.20 -38.14
N ASP A 269 -32.21 0.48 -39.11
CA ASP A 269 -32.22 -0.17 -40.43
C ASP A 269 -31.50 -1.54 -40.42
N CYS A 270 -30.82 -1.93 -39.32
CA CYS A 270 -30.01 -3.16 -39.20
C CYS A 270 -30.54 -4.26 -38.25
N VAL A 271 -31.81 -4.23 -37.83
CA VAL A 271 -32.52 -5.35 -37.16
C VAL A 271 -32.23 -5.56 -35.66
N ASN A 272 -33.31 -5.86 -34.93
CA ASN A 272 -33.44 -6.55 -33.64
C ASN A 272 -32.13 -7.03 -32.98
N GLY A 273 -31.72 -6.32 -31.91
CA GLY A 273 -30.76 -6.85 -30.94
C GLY A 273 -29.42 -6.14 -30.94
N VAL A 274 -29.36 -4.99 -30.26
CA VAL A 274 -28.09 -4.39 -29.84
C VAL A 274 -27.99 -4.47 -28.33
N LYS A 275 -26.87 -5.01 -27.82
CA LYS A 275 -26.37 -4.75 -26.48
C LYS A 275 -25.44 -3.55 -26.57
N GLU A 276 -25.79 -2.46 -25.90
CA GLU A 276 -24.90 -1.31 -25.75
C GLU A 276 -23.96 -1.56 -24.58
N ASN A 277 -22.65 -1.62 -24.84
CA ASN A 277 -21.63 -1.50 -23.81
C ASN A 277 -21.02 -0.10 -23.95
N VAL A 278 -21.32 0.78 -23.00
CA VAL A 278 -20.64 2.07 -22.87
C VAL A 278 -19.40 1.85 -22.02
N GLU A 279 -18.22 1.85 -22.64
CA GLU A 279 -16.97 1.95 -21.90
C GLU A 279 -16.70 3.44 -21.61
N CYS A 280 -16.92 3.85 -20.36
CA CYS A 280 -16.44 5.12 -19.84
C CYS A 280 -15.00 4.95 -19.37
N VAL A 281 -14.05 5.53 -20.08
CA VAL A 281 -12.68 5.68 -19.59
C VAL A 281 -12.62 6.98 -18.82
N LEU A 282 -12.62 6.86 -17.48
CA LEU A 282 -12.40 7.98 -16.58
C LEU A 282 -10.93 8.39 -16.65
N MET A 283 -10.65 9.55 -17.25
CA MET A 283 -9.33 10.16 -17.14
C MET A 283 -9.30 10.93 -15.83
N PHE A 284 -8.77 10.27 -14.80
CA PHE A 284 -8.44 10.92 -13.54
C PHE A 284 -7.21 11.78 -13.77
N GLY A 285 -7.36 13.10 -13.61
CA GLY A 285 -6.25 13.96 -13.25
C GLY A 285 -6.33 14.19 -11.75
N ILE A 286 -5.17 14.22 -11.08
CA ILE A 286 -5.04 14.61 -9.68
C ILE A 286 -4.23 15.90 -9.66
#